data_AF-F0X4M6-F1
#
_entry.id   AF-F0X4M6-F1
#
_cell.length_a   1.000
_cell.length_b   1.000
_cell.length_c   1.000
_cell.angle_alpha   90.00
_cell.angle_beta   90.00
_cell.angle_gamma   90.00
#
_symmetry.space_group_name_H-M   'P 1'
#
loop_
_entity.id
_entity.type
_entity.pdbx_description
1 polymer ?
#
loop_
_entity_poly.entity_id
_entity_poly.type
_entity_poly.pdbx_seq_one_letter_code
_entity_poly.pdbx_strand_id
1 'polypeptide(L)'
;MKSTRIKTFIFIIYFFALFFNNISQIKAAEAPDDNSSDDLSQEHVTHITGENNPLYAMVSSLAGNYYERNILAELIIVELSIYVSLLLKLFALVNSVEIEERCLPLKQFFVSFLLNSTFERRNNMVSKEKFEILKQSLNSKYIDLRDKLSQQMHENSVKLFDTVIKNKNLIQENIDFLLNILLVLFDLGIERFLGSSAFALFSFFDEYELVLDDFSSIFSSSSRKEISCRFISNKDAIKWVDFDFCYNRVDLNSLEEKVDKSDRDQFTSQIINSSSLDIEELCKTKEILLTALDLLKTGLYIIFIFERNAFFAFLSHVREMELKIKEELDKINCDGLPEQKYLELKITVRDLLRTDEVQSNNLVGECFEDCLTKETITSSMTSVYKSLLSAILVLKSFGATFLGVDFFKLLFENILKLFEDYTKKCAQQIKKVKSLTEEEVQNLQMSTMK
;
A
#
# COMPACT_ATOMS: atom_id res chain seq x y z
N MET A 1 -25.08 -51.27 1.73
CA MET A 1 -25.76 -50.07 1.20
C MET A 1 -25.47 -48.77 1.95
N LYS A 2 -25.30 -48.73 3.29
CA LYS A 2 -25.03 -47.48 4.03
C LYS A 2 -23.63 -46.87 3.77
N SER A 3 -22.60 -47.69 3.58
CA SER A 3 -21.21 -47.22 3.32
C SER A 3 -21.01 -46.60 1.93
N THR A 4 -21.71 -47.10 0.91
CA THR A 4 -21.61 -46.58 -0.47
C THR A 4 -22.18 -45.18 -0.58
N ARG A 5 -23.29 -44.89 0.10
CA ARG A 5 -23.91 -43.55 0.10
C ARG A 5 -23.01 -42.48 0.73
N ILE A 6 -22.29 -42.82 1.80
CA ILE A 6 -21.35 -41.90 2.46
C ILE A 6 -20.14 -41.64 1.56
N LYS A 7 -19.59 -42.67 0.91
CA LYS A 7 -18.47 -42.51 -0.03
C LYS A 7 -18.88 -41.68 -1.26
N THR A 8 -20.07 -41.88 -1.79
CA THR A 8 -20.60 -41.05 -2.89
C THR A 8 -20.83 -39.62 -2.46
N PHE A 9 -21.33 -39.39 -1.23
CA PHE A 9 -21.54 -38.04 -0.70
C PHE A 9 -20.22 -37.29 -0.49
N ILE A 10 -19.20 -37.96 0.08
CA ILE A 10 -17.85 -37.40 0.22
C ILE A 10 -17.24 -37.13 -1.16
N PHE A 11 -17.39 -38.04 -2.12
CA PHE A 11 -16.88 -37.84 -3.48
C PHE A 11 -17.57 -36.67 -4.18
N ILE A 12 -18.87 -36.48 -3.99
CA ILE A 12 -19.60 -35.33 -4.53
C ILE A 12 -19.10 -34.02 -3.91
N ILE A 13 -18.92 -33.97 -2.58
CA ILE A 13 -18.35 -32.80 -1.90
C ILE A 13 -16.93 -32.51 -2.41
N TYR A 14 -16.09 -33.54 -2.54
CA TYR A 14 -14.72 -33.40 -3.01
C TYR A 14 -14.66 -32.98 -4.49
N PHE A 15 -15.56 -33.50 -5.30
CA PHE A 15 -15.70 -33.13 -6.71
C PHE A 15 -16.13 -31.67 -6.84
N PHE A 16 -17.14 -31.22 -6.09
CA PHE A 16 -17.53 -29.80 -6.10
C PHE A 16 -16.43 -28.90 -5.53
N ALA A 17 -15.75 -29.28 -4.45
CA ALA A 17 -14.63 -28.52 -3.90
C ALA A 17 -13.49 -28.35 -4.92
N LEU A 18 -13.12 -29.43 -5.64
CA LEU A 18 -12.12 -29.36 -6.72
C LEU A 18 -12.60 -28.59 -7.94
N PHE A 19 -13.89 -28.72 -8.29
CA PHE A 19 -14.48 -28.03 -9.44
C PHE A 19 -14.61 -26.51 -9.19
N PHE A 20 -14.99 -26.10 -7.98
CA PHE A 20 -15.03 -24.69 -7.59
C PHE A 20 -13.63 -24.07 -7.50
N ASN A 21 -12.63 -24.79 -6.93
CA ASN A 21 -11.24 -24.31 -6.91
C ASN A 21 -10.64 -24.13 -8.32
N ASN A 22 -10.98 -25.01 -9.26
CA ASN A 22 -10.48 -24.90 -10.63
C ASN A 22 -11.21 -23.82 -11.45
N ILE A 23 -12.48 -23.52 -11.15
CA ILE A 23 -13.19 -22.41 -11.83
C ILE A 23 -12.67 -21.04 -11.37
N SER A 24 -12.35 -20.88 -10.08
CA SER A 24 -11.72 -19.65 -9.59
C SER A 24 -10.31 -19.46 -10.18
N GLN A 25 -9.57 -20.55 -10.41
CA GLN A 25 -8.27 -20.47 -11.12
C GLN A 25 -8.40 -20.13 -12.61
N ILE A 26 -9.47 -20.55 -13.29
CA ILE A 26 -9.70 -20.19 -14.70
C ILE A 26 -10.14 -18.71 -14.80
N LYS A 27 -10.95 -18.19 -13.87
CA LYS A 27 -11.30 -16.76 -13.83
C LYS A 27 -10.16 -15.83 -13.42
N ALA A 28 -9.17 -16.32 -12.67
CA ALA A 28 -7.98 -15.55 -12.30
C ALA A 28 -6.86 -15.59 -13.35
N ALA A 29 -6.95 -16.47 -14.35
CA ALA A 29 -5.98 -16.60 -15.45
C ALA A 29 -6.33 -15.77 -16.69
N GLU A 30 -7.53 -15.17 -16.75
CA GLU A 30 -7.98 -14.31 -17.84
C GLU A 30 -8.39 -12.93 -17.28
N ALA A 31 -7.40 -12.15 -16.83
CA ALA A 31 -7.50 -10.70 -16.91
C ALA A 31 -6.69 -10.29 -18.15
N PRO A 32 -7.33 -9.85 -19.24
CA PRO A 32 -6.60 -9.48 -20.45
C PRO A 32 -5.81 -8.19 -20.21
N ASP A 33 -4.56 -8.19 -20.67
CA ASP A 33 -3.78 -6.98 -20.93
C ASP A 33 -4.43 -6.24 -22.11
N ASP A 34 -5.33 -5.30 -21.83
CA ASP A 34 -5.96 -4.42 -22.84
C ASP A 34 -4.95 -3.38 -23.38
N ASN A 35 -3.99 -3.86 -24.17
CA ASN A 35 -3.12 -3.03 -25.01
C ASN A 35 -3.12 -3.47 -26.49
N SER A 36 -4.03 -4.36 -26.91
CA SER A 36 -4.30 -4.58 -28.33
C SER A 36 -5.52 -3.77 -28.77
N SER A 37 -5.28 -2.80 -29.64
CA SER A 37 -6.32 -2.11 -30.37
C SER A 37 -7.00 -3.08 -31.33
N ASP A 38 -8.18 -3.57 -30.95
CA ASP A 38 -9.18 -4.05 -31.91
C ASP A 38 -10.58 -3.82 -31.33
N ASP A 39 -11.42 -3.15 -32.11
CA ASP A 39 -12.86 -3.03 -31.92
C ASP A 39 -13.45 -4.39 -31.50
N LEU A 40 -14.26 -4.45 -30.44
CA LEU A 40 -15.48 -5.28 -30.36
C LEU A 40 -16.27 -5.01 -29.06
N SER A 41 -17.48 -4.51 -29.27
CA SER A 41 -18.72 -4.72 -28.50
C SER A 41 -18.65 -5.45 -27.14
N GLN A 42 -19.01 -4.71 -26.08
CA GLN A 42 -19.70 -5.17 -24.86
C GLN A 42 -19.19 -6.50 -24.28
N GLU A 43 -18.00 -6.49 -23.69
CA GLU A 43 -17.71 -7.43 -22.61
C GLU A 43 -18.48 -6.98 -21.35
N HIS A 44 -19.41 -7.83 -20.91
CA HIS A 44 -20.12 -7.64 -19.65
C HIS A 44 -19.15 -7.81 -18.48
N VAL A 45 -18.45 -6.74 -18.12
CA VAL A 45 -17.94 -6.54 -16.75
C VAL A 45 -19.16 -6.62 -15.84
N THR A 46 -19.26 -7.66 -15.02
CA THR A 46 -20.26 -7.70 -13.95
C THR A 46 -19.89 -6.64 -12.94
N HIS A 47 -20.37 -5.42 -13.14
CA HIS A 47 -20.27 -4.36 -12.17
C HIS A 47 -20.96 -4.82 -10.88
N ILE A 48 -20.20 -4.88 -9.78
CA ILE A 48 -20.74 -5.23 -8.46
C ILE A 48 -21.71 -4.13 -7.98
N THR A 49 -21.55 -2.92 -8.52
CA THR A 49 -22.46 -1.78 -8.34
C THR A 49 -22.98 -1.29 -9.70
N GLY A 50 -24.30 -1.21 -9.88
CA GLY A 50 -24.86 -0.71 -11.16
C GLY A 50 -24.38 0.71 -11.46
N GLU A 51 -23.96 1.00 -12.70
CA GLU A 51 -23.42 2.30 -13.14
C GLU A 51 -24.35 3.51 -12.86
N ASN A 52 -25.65 3.25 -12.66
CA ASN A 52 -26.64 4.25 -12.24
C ASN A 52 -26.61 4.57 -10.73
N ASN A 53 -25.65 4.04 -9.96
CA ASN A 53 -25.52 4.30 -8.53
C ASN A 53 -24.99 5.76 -8.31
N PRO A 54 -25.69 6.59 -7.52
CA PRO A 54 -25.22 7.94 -7.17
C PRO A 54 -23.80 7.99 -6.59
N LEU A 55 -23.40 6.92 -5.88
CA LEU A 55 -22.05 6.81 -5.34
C LEU A 55 -21.01 6.61 -6.45
N TYR A 56 -21.32 5.83 -7.48
CA TYR A 56 -20.45 5.61 -8.63
C TYR A 56 -20.17 6.91 -9.38
N ALA A 57 -21.22 7.70 -9.62
CA ALA A 57 -21.11 9.03 -10.22
C ALA A 57 -20.31 10.00 -9.34
N MET A 58 -20.53 9.98 -8.03
CA MET A 58 -19.76 10.79 -7.08
C MET A 58 -18.26 10.46 -7.14
N VAL A 59 -17.90 9.18 -7.01
CA VAL A 59 -16.50 8.74 -7.01
C VAL A 59 -15.82 9.02 -8.36
N SER A 60 -16.51 8.77 -9.48
CA SER A 60 -15.99 9.05 -10.82
C SER A 60 -15.74 10.55 -11.05
N SER A 61 -16.60 11.42 -10.49
CA SER A 61 -16.38 12.87 -10.54
C SER A 61 -15.22 13.34 -9.66
N LEU A 62 -14.99 12.63 -8.55
CA LEU A 62 -13.99 12.95 -7.55
C LEU A 62 -12.59 12.51 -7.99
N ALA A 63 -12.45 11.30 -8.55
CA ALA A 63 -11.21 10.71 -9.01
C ALA A 63 -11.33 10.26 -10.48
N GLY A 64 -10.95 11.14 -11.40
CA GLY A 64 -11.21 10.99 -12.84
C GLY A 64 -10.11 10.24 -13.61
N ASN A 65 -8.95 9.99 -12.99
CA ASN A 65 -7.85 9.25 -13.61
C ASN A 65 -7.25 8.21 -12.64
N TYR A 66 -6.40 7.33 -13.19
CA TYR A 66 -5.77 6.24 -12.45
C TYR A 66 -5.02 6.69 -11.18
N TYR A 67 -4.23 7.77 -11.26
CA TYR A 67 -3.45 8.28 -10.12
C TYR A 67 -4.34 8.84 -9.02
N GLU A 68 -5.41 9.56 -9.40
CA GLU A 68 -6.41 10.08 -8.47
C GLU A 68 -7.17 8.95 -7.76
N ARG A 69 -7.52 7.88 -8.48
CA ARG A 69 -8.18 6.71 -7.88
C ARG A 69 -7.27 6.02 -6.87
N ASN A 70 -6.00 5.82 -7.22
CA ASN A 70 -5.03 5.18 -6.34
C ASN A 70 -4.74 6.00 -5.08
N ILE A 71 -4.59 7.32 -5.18
CA ILE A 71 -4.37 8.15 -3.99
C ILE A 71 -5.63 8.18 -3.11
N LEU A 72 -6.84 8.20 -3.69
CA LEU A 72 -8.07 8.17 -2.91
C LEU A 72 -8.24 6.84 -2.17
N ALA A 73 -7.97 5.72 -2.85
CA ALA A 73 -7.98 4.40 -2.22
C ALA A 73 -6.97 4.30 -1.08
N GLU A 74 -5.75 4.81 -1.27
CA GLU A 74 -4.73 4.86 -0.22
C GLU A 74 -5.21 5.65 1.00
N LEU A 75 -5.79 6.84 0.79
CA LEU A 75 -6.32 7.66 1.89
C LEU A 75 -7.46 6.96 2.64
N ILE A 76 -8.35 6.26 1.93
CA ILE A 76 -9.43 5.48 2.55
C ILE A 76 -8.89 4.31 3.36
N ILE A 77 -7.91 3.57 2.85
CA ILE A 77 -7.27 2.46 3.58
C ILE A 77 -6.62 2.96 4.88
N VAL A 78 -5.93 4.11 4.83
CA VAL A 78 -5.38 4.76 6.03
C VAL A 78 -6.50 5.11 7.01
N GLU A 79 -7.61 5.68 6.52
CA GLU A 79 -8.72 6.08 7.38
C GLU A 79 -9.44 4.88 8.01
N LEU A 80 -9.61 3.78 7.26
CA LEU A 80 -10.18 2.53 7.75
C LEU A 80 -9.34 1.90 8.87
N SER A 81 -8.03 2.16 8.95
CA SER A 81 -7.16 1.63 10.01
C SER A 81 -7.61 2.06 11.42
N ILE A 82 -8.26 3.22 11.55
CA ILE A 82 -8.83 3.71 12.81
C ILE A 82 -9.97 2.80 13.27
N TYR A 83 -10.82 2.41 12.33
CA TYR A 83 -11.96 1.53 12.60
C TYR A 83 -11.52 0.09 12.83
N VAL A 84 -10.47 -0.38 12.13
CA VAL A 84 -9.81 -1.67 12.43
C VAL A 84 -9.31 -1.68 13.89
N SER A 85 -8.57 -0.64 14.29
CA SER A 85 -8.08 -0.48 15.67
C SER A 85 -9.22 -0.46 16.69
N LEU A 86 -10.31 0.26 16.37
CA LEU A 86 -11.49 0.33 17.21
C LEU A 86 -12.11 -1.05 17.44
N LEU A 87 -12.45 -1.78 16.37
CA LEU A 87 -13.08 -3.10 16.44
C LEU A 87 -12.23 -4.10 17.22
N LEU A 88 -10.91 -4.09 16.98
CA LEU A 88 -9.96 -4.93 17.72
C LEU A 88 -9.88 -4.55 19.21
N LYS A 89 -9.92 -3.25 19.57
CA LYS A 89 -9.97 -2.82 20.98
C LYS A 89 -11.29 -3.21 21.66
N LEU A 90 -12.41 -3.19 20.95
CA LEU A 90 -13.70 -3.70 21.44
C LEU A 90 -13.62 -5.20 21.70
N PHE A 91 -13.06 -5.95 20.75
CA PHE A 91 -12.85 -7.39 20.89
C PHE A 91 -11.91 -7.72 22.07
N ALA A 92 -10.79 -7.00 22.21
CA ALA A 92 -9.83 -7.18 23.31
C ALA A 92 -10.45 -6.96 24.71
N LEU A 93 -11.50 -6.14 24.82
CA LEU A 93 -12.23 -5.97 26.08
C LEU A 93 -12.96 -7.25 26.49
N VAL A 94 -13.40 -8.05 25.53
CA VAL A 94 -14.21 -9.26 25.73
C VAL A 94 -13.35 -10.52 25.71
N ASN A 95 -12.42 -10.64 24.77
CA ASN A 95 -11.55 -11.79 24.56
C ASN A 95 -10.09 -11.34 24.34
N SER A 96 -9.36 -11.18 25.44
CA SER A 96 -7.96 -10.73 25.42
C SER A 96 -6.95 -11.82 25.03
N VAL A 97 -7.35 -13.10 25.05
CA VAL A 97 -6.44 -14.23 24.79
C VAL A 97 -6.16 -14.38 23.29
N GLU A 98 -7.17 -14.15 22.45
CA GLU A 98 -7.06 -14.30 20.99
C GLU A 98 -6.55 -13.03 20.28
N ILE A 99 -6.38 -11.91 20.98
CA ILE A 99 -6.10 -10.63 20.33
C ILE A 99 -4.76 -10.61 19.60
N GLU A 100 -3.74 -11.27 20.17
CA GLU A 100 -2.39 -11.23 19.62
C GLU A 100 -2.34 -11.90 18.25
N GLU A 101 -2.93 -13.10 18.15
CA GLU A 101 -3.02 -13.87 16.90
C GLU A 101 -3.81 -13.11 15.82
N ARG A 102 -4.86 -12.37 16.20
CA ARG A 102 -5.68 -11.61 15.25
C ARG A 102 -5.10 -10.26 14.84
N CYS A 103 -4.42 -9.56 15.74
CA CYS A 103 -3.91 -8.21 15.48
C CYS A 103 -2.46 -8.18 14.96
N LEU A 104 -1.66 -9.23 15.17
CA LEU A 104 -0.30 -9.31 14.61
C LEU A 104 -0.28 -9.29 13.07
N PRO A 105 -1.07 -10.11 12.35
CA PRO A 105 -1.07 -10.10 10.88
C PRO A 105 -1.48 -8.73 10.33
N LEU A 106 -2.51 -8.10 10.92
CA LEU A 106 -2.98 -6.77 10.52
C LEU A 106 -1.92 -5.69 10.75
N LYS A 107 -1.17 -5.75 11.86
CA LYS A 107 -0.04 -4.83 12.09
C LYS A 107 1.01 -4.96 11.00
N GLN A 108 1.36 -6.18 10.62
CA GLN A 108 2.35 -6.41 9.57
C GLN A 108 1.84 -5.97 8.19
N PHE A 109 0.57 -6.24 7.89
CA PHE A 109 -0.12 -5.70 6.72
C PHE A 109 -0.03 -4.18 6.66
N PHE A 110 -0.47 -3.48 7.71
CA PHE A 110 -0.44 -2.01 7.72
C PHE A 110 0.98 -1.44 7.70
N VAL A 111 1.95 -2.07 8.36
CA VAL A 111 3.37 -1.67 8.26
C VAL A 111 3.85 -1.78 6.81
N SER A 112 3.54 -2.87 6.12
CA SER A 112 3.89 -3.03 4.70
C SER A 112 3.17 -2.02 3.82
N PHE A 113 1.86 -1.83 4.03
CA PHE A 113 1.06 -0.84 3.32
C PHE A 113 1.67 0.56 3.42
N LEU A 114 2.00 1.00 4.63
CA LEU A 114 2.59 2.33 4.84
C LEU A 114 4.00 2.44 4.27
N LEU A 115 4.80 1.39 4.34
CA LEU A 115 6.11 1.36 3.71
C LEU A 115 5.97 1.54 2.20
N ASN A 116 5.12 0.74 1.54
CA ASN A 116 4.85 0.86 0.11
C ASN A 116 4.29 2.23 -0.27
N SER A 117 3.32 2.74 0.48
CA SER A 117 2.76 4.08 0.25
C SER A 117 3.82 5.19 0.39
N THR A 118 4.74 5.08 1.36
CA THR A 118 5.84 6.04 1.52
C THR A 118 6.81 5.98 0.33
N PHE A 119 6.99 4.81 -0.27
CA PHE A 119 7.91 4.62 -1.39
C PHE A 119 7.32 5.07 -2.71
N GLU A 120 6.03 4.83 -2.95
CA GLU A 120 5.41 5.14 -4.24
C GLU A 120 5.13 6.62 -4.48
N ARG A 121 5.15 7.45 -3.42
CA ARG A 121 4.95 8.91 -3.52
C ARG A 121 3.74 9.29 -4.38
N ARG A 122 2.63 8.56 -4.24
CA ARG A 122 1.41 8.73 -5.06
C ARG A 122 0.87 10.17 -5.01
N ASN A 123 1.06 10.85 -3.88
CA ASN A 123 0.73 12.26 -3.72
C ASN A 123 1.44 13.20 -4.73
N ASN A 124 2.61 12.81 -5.26
CA ASN A 124 3.35 13.60 -6.24
C ASN A 124 2.88 13.40 -7.68
N MET A 125 1.97 12.45 -7.92
CA MET A 125 1.36 12.14 -9.22
C MET A 125 0.02 12.85 -9.43
N VAL A 126 -0.43 13.61 -8.43
CA VAL A 126 -1.68 14.37 -8.45
C VAL A 126 -1.34 15.83 -8.15
N SER A 127 -2.05 16.77 -8.76
CA SER A 127 -1.83 18.20 -8.46
C SER A 127 -2.13 18.50 -6.99
N LYS A 128 -1.47 19.52 -6.44
CA LYS A 128 -1.66 19.88 -5.02
C LYS A 128 -3.12 20.21 -4.70
N GLU A 129 -3.77 20.96 -5.56
CA GLU A 129 -5.19 21.31 -5.41
C GLU A 129 -6.07 20.06 -5.40
N LYS A 130 -5.83 19.14 -6.33
CA LYS A 130 -6.63 17.91 -6.43
C LYS A 130 -6.39 17.00 -5.23
N PHE A 131 -5.16 16.88 -4.74
CA PHE A 131 -4.86 16.14 -3.52
C PHE A 131 -5.63 16.67 -2.31
N GLU A 132 -5.70 17.99 -2.12
CA GLU A 132 -6.48 18.59 -1.03
C GLU A 132 -7.98 18.34 -1.19
N ILE A 133 -8.53 18.40 -2.41
CA ILE A 133 -9.93 18.04 -2.67
C ILE A 133 -10.21 16.59 -2.29
N LEU A 134 -9.35 15.65 -2.69
CA LEU A 134 -9.49 14.23 -2.35
C LEU A 134 -9.44 14.03 -0.83
N LYS A 135 -8.50 14.69 -0.14
CA LYS A 135 -8.42 14.64 1.32
C LYS A 135 -9.66 15.21 2.00
N GLN A 136 -10.16 16.35 1.53
CA GLN A 136 -11.37 16.99 2.07
C GLN A 136 -12.63 16.17 1.80
N SER A 137 -12.69 15.41 0.71
CA SER A 137 -13.83 14.55 0.40
C SER A 137 -14.02 13.41 1.42
N LEU A 138 -12.95 13.02 2.12
CA LEU A 138 -12.98 12.03 3.20
C LEU A 138 -13.33 12.64 4.56
N ASN A 139 -13.25 13.96 4.70
CA ASN A 139 -13.71 14.66 5.89
C ASN A 139 -15.25 14.63 5.91
N SER A 140 -15.80 13.51 6.35
CA SER A 140 -17.22 13.29 6.43
C SER A 140 -17.86 14.16 7.52
N LYS A 141 -19.19 14.15 7.58
CA LYS A 141 -19.99 14.67 8.70
C LYS A 141 -19.51 14.18 10.07
N TYR A 142 -18.72 13.10 10.12
CA TYR A 142 -18.33 12.39 11.33
C TYR A 142 -16.90 12.70 11.81
N ILE A 143 -16.23 13.72 11.25
CA ILE A 143 -14.84 14.07 11.62
C ILE A 143 -14.65 14.28 13.14
N ASP A 144 -15.58 15.00 13.80
CA ASP A 144 -15.50 15.22 15.26
C ASP A 144 -15.60 13.92 16.06
N LEU A 145 -16.45 12.99 15.60
CA LEU A 145 -16.60 11.68 16.23
C LEU A 145 -15.35 10.82 15.99
N ARG A 146 -14.85 10.82 14.76
CA ARG A 146 -13.63 10.13 14.35
C ARG A 146 -12.43 10.59 15.18
N ASP A 147 -12.21 11.90 15.29
CA ASP A 147 -11.09 12.47 16.05
C ASP A 147 -11.21 12.17 17.54
N LYS A 148 -12.44 12.24 18.08
CA LYS A 148 -12.71 11.85 19.46
C LYS A 148 -12.44 10.37 19.72
N LEU A 149 -12.81 9.47 18.80
CA LEU A 149 -12.50 8.04 18.91
C LEU A 149 -10.99 7.81 18.86
N SER A 150 -10.30 8.42 17.90
CA SER A 150 -8.85 8.35 17.76
C SER A 150 -8.12 8.82 19.02
N GLN A 151 -8.50 9.99 19.56
CA GLN A 151 -7.96 10.51 20.81
C GLN A 151 -8.18 9.54 21.98
N GLN A 152 -9.40 9.01 22.14
CA GLN A 152 -9.71 8.10 23.24
C GLN A 152 -9.02 6.75 23.13
N MET A 153 -8.75 6.28 21.90
CA MET A 153 -7.94 5.09 21.63
C MET A 153 -6.48 5.33 22.01
N HIS A 154 -5.90 6.46 21.62
CA HIS A 154 -4.53 6.86 21.95
C HIS A 154 -4.32 6.98 23.46
N GLU A 155 -5.26 7.62 24.17
CA GLU A 155 -5.25 7.74 25.63
C GLU A 155 -5.49 6.40 26.36
N ASN A 156 -5.85 5.33 25.64
CA ASN A 156 -6.34 4.07 26.18
C ASN A 156 -7.42 4.31 27.24
N SER A 157 -8.42 5.12 26.88
CA SER A 157 -9.43 5.63 27.80
C SER A 157 -10.63 4.69 27.90
N VAL A 158 -11.07 4.36 29.12
CA VAL A 158 -12.32 3.61 29.34
C VAL A 158 -13.55 4.35 28.77
N LYS A 159 -13.44 5.68 28.58
CA LYS A 159 -14.50 6.49 27.95
C LYS A 159 -14.72 6.14 26.48
N LEU A 160 -13.77 5.49 25.81
CA LEU A 160 -13.91 4.98 24.45
C LEU A 160 -15.17 4.13 24.30
N PHE A 161 -15.36 3.18 25.21
CA PHE A 161 -16.47 2.24 25.20
C PHE A 161 -17.83 2.93 25.37
N ASP A 162 -17.92 3.92 26.25
CA ASP A 162 -19.12 4.75 26.41
C ASP A 162 -19.43 5.56 25.12
N THR A 163 -18.39 6.07 24.45
CA THR A 163 -18.54 6.82 23.20
C THR A 163 -19.05 5.90 22.08
N VAL A 164 -18.53 4.68 21.99
CA VAL A 164 -18.95 3.68 20.99
C VAL A 164 -20.42 3.33 21.18
N ILE A 165 -20.86 2.96 22.39
CA ILE A 165 -22.26 2.61 22.67
C ILE A 165 -23.21 3.72 22.24
N LYS A 166 -22.85 4.99 22.52
CA LYS A 166 -23.68 6.15 22.19
C LYS A 166 -23.75 6.47 20.71
N ASN A 167 -22.72 6.12 19.95
CA ASN A 167 -22.56 6.54 18.56
C ASN A 167 -22.47 5.37 17.58
N LYS A 168 -22.85 4.16 18.00
CA LYS A 168 -22.76 2.92 17.21
C LYS A 168 -23.21 3.10 15.76
N ASN A 169 -24.43 3.62 15.54
CA ASN A 169 -24.97 3.79 14.19
C ASN A 169 -24.13 4.75 13.34
N LEU A 170 -23.65 5.84 13.92
CA LEU A 170 -22.81 6.82 13.19
C LEU A 170 -21.44 6.24 12.84
N ILE A 171 -20.89 5.38 13.71
CA ILE A 171 -19.65 4.66 13.45
C ILE A 171 -19.84 3.69 12.29
N GLN A 172 -20.91 2.88 12.34
CA GLN A 172 -21.25 1.94 11.27
C GLN A 172 -21.48 2.66 9.94
N GLU A 173 -22.28 3.73 9.92
CA GLU A 173 -22.53 4.54 8.73
C GLU A 173 -21.23 5.07 8.10
N ASN A 174 -20.24 5.47 8.91
CA ASN A 174 -18.96 5.95 8.37
C ASN A 174 -18.09 4.80 7.84
N ILE A 175 -18.09 3.64 8.49
CA ILE A 175 -17.41 2.44 7.99
C ILE A 175 -18.01 2.04 6.63
N ASP A 176 -19.33 1.93 6.55
CA ASP A 176 -20.03 1.56 5.33
C ASP A 176 -19.77 2.57 4.21
N PHE A 177 -19.77 3.87 4.52
CA PHE A 177 -19.46 4.92 3.54
C PHE A 177 -18.05 4.74 2.95
N LEU A 178 -17.04 4.54 3.79
CA LEU A 178 -15.65 4.34 3.35
C LEU A 178 -15.48 3.05 2.53
N LEU A 179 -16.06 1.94 2.99
CA LEU A 179 -15.98 0.65 2.30
C LEU A 179 -16.69 0.70 0.94
N ASN A 180 -17.85 1.36 0.85
CA ASN A 180 -18.56 1.49 -0.42
C ASN A 180 -17.79 2.36 -1.43
N ILE A 181 -17.11 3.44 -0.99
CA ILE A 181 -16.24 4.20 -1.90
C ILE A 181 -15.06 3.33 -2.35
N LEU A 182 -14.44 2.60 -1.43
CA LEU A 182 -13.32 1.71 -1.76
C LEU A 182 -13.73 0.62 -2.76
N LEU A 183 -14.96 0.08 -2.62
CA LEU A 183 -15.52 -0.90 -3.55
C LEU A 183 -15.71 -0.32 -4.95
N VAL A 184 -16.24 0.90 -5.04
CA VAL A 184 -16.37 1.60 -6.33
C VAL A 184 -15.00 1.87 -6.96
N LEU A 185 -14.00 2.26 -6.16
CA LEU A 185 -12.63 2.45 -6.66
C LEU A 185 -12.03 1.14 -7.16
N PHE A 186 -12.26 0.05 -6.45
CA PHE A 186 -11.88 -1.30 -6.87
C PHE A 186 -12.52 -1.67 -8.22
N ASP A 187 -13.83 -1.45 -8.37
CA ASP A 187 -14.58 -1.67 -9.62
C ASP A 187 -14.06 -0.78 -10.78
N LEU A 188 -13.66 0.47 -10.49
CA LEU A 188 -13.10 1.40 -11.48
C LEU A 188 -11.65 1.06 -11.89
N GLY A 189 -10.98 0.16 -11.18
CA GLY A 189 -9.59 -0.21 -11.41
C GLY A 189 -8.61 0.68 -10.65
N ILE A 190 -8.11 0.14 -9.54
CA ILE A 190 -6.93 0.62 -8.79
C ILE A 190 -5.75 -0.31 -9.02
N GLU A 191 -4.55 0.13 -8.67
CA GLU A 191 -3.35 -0.70 -8.73
C GLU A 191 -3.50 -1.98 -7.90
N ARG A 192 -2.90 -3.09 -8.37
CA ARG A 192 -3.02 -4.42 -7.75
C ARG A 192 -2.71 -4.45 -6.26
N PHE A 193 -1.69 -3.72 -5.81
CA PHE A 193 -1.31 -3.67 -4.40
C PHE A 193 -2.42 -3.05 -3.53
N LEU A 194 -3.03 -1.94 -3.98
CA LEU A 194 -4.17 -1.34 -3.31
C LEU A 194 -5.43 -2.21 -3.44
N GLY A 195 -5.60 -2.91 -4.56
CA GLY A 195 -6.68 -3.89 -4.74
C GLY A 195 -6.61 -5.03 -3.73
N SER A 196 -5.41 -5.61 -3.54
CA SER A 196 -5.17 -6.65 -2.53
C SER A 196 -5.37 -6.08 -1.11
N SER A 197 -4.90 -4.86 -0.87
CA SER A 197 -5.13 -4.17 0.42
C SER A 197 -6.61 -3.91 0.70
N ALA A 198 -7.39 -3.58 -0.32
CA ALA A 198 -8.83 -3.40 -0.22
C ALA A 198 -9.52 -4.73 0.09
N PHE A 199 -9.13 -5.82 -0.57
CA PHE A 199 -9.66 -7.15 -0.30
C PHE A 199 -9.40 -7.63 1.12
N ALA A 200 -8.18 -7.43 1.64
CA ALA A 200 -7.84 -7.71 3.04
C ALA A 200 -8.73 -6.93 4.02
N LEU A 201 -9.02 -5.65 3.73
CA LEU A 201 -9.94 -4.86 4.54
C LEU A 201 -11.38 -5.33 4.43
N PHE A 202 -11.89 -5.63 3.22
CA PHE A 202 -13.24 -6.17 3.05
C PHE A 202 -13.41 -7.47 3.84
N SER A 203 -12.45 -8.38 3.75
CA SER A 203 -12.45 -9.64 4.51
C SER A 203 -12.45 -9.40 6.01
N PHE A 204 -11.65 -8.44 6.50
CA PHE A 204 -11.65 -8.08 7.92
C PHE A 204 -13.01 -7.50 8.36
N PHE A 205 -13.59 -6.57 7.61
CA PHE A 205 -14.87 -5.95 8.01
C PHE A 205 -16.05 -6.93 7.92
N ASP A 206 -16.00 -7.90 7.00
CA ASP A 206 -16.96 -9.01 6.93
C ASP A 206 -16.85 -9.93 8.16
N GLU A 207 -15.63 -10.35 8.54
CA GLU A 207 -15.42 -11.18 9.74
C GLU A 207 -15.87 -10.46 11.03
N TYR A 208 -15.72 -9.13 11.09
CA TYR A 208 -16.00 -8.32 12.28
C TYR A 208 -17.33 -7.55 12.20
N GLU A 209 -18.21 -7.87 11.24
CA GLU A 209 -19.45 -7.12 10.97
C GLU A 209 -20.33 -6.95 12.23
N LEU A 210 -20.39 -7.99 13.08
CA LEU A 210 -21.26 -8.03 14.26
C LEU A 210 -20.63 -7.42 15.52
N VAL A 211 -19.34 -7.07 15.50
CA VAL A 211 -18.63 -6.68 16.73
C VAL A 211 -19.21 -5.41 17.36
N LEU A 212 -19.60 -4.41 16.56
CA LEU A 212 -20.23 -3.18 17.08
C LEU A 212 -21.62 -3.46 17.66
N ASP A 213 -22.37 -4.35 17.01
CA ASP A 213 -23.73 -4.75 17.39
C ASP A 213 -23.72 -5.53 18.70
N ASP A 214 -22.90 -6.57 18.78
CA ASP A 214 -22.74 -7.42 19.96
C ASP A 214 -22.20 -6.61 21.13
N PHE A 215 -21.18 -5.79 20.90
CA PHE A 215 -20.62 -4.92 21.93
C PHE A 215 -21.69 -3.98 22.52
N SER A 216 -22.44 -3.30 21.66
CA SER A 216 -23.48 -2.37 22.09
C SER A 216 -24.63 -3.08 22.78
N SER A 217 -25.03 -4.26 22.29
CA SER A 217 -26.06 -5.11 22.88
C SER A 217 -25.69 -5.54 24.31
N ILE A 218 -24.48 -6.07 24.49
CA ILE A 218 -23.98 -6.52 25.79
C ILE A 218 -23.88 -5.34 26.77
N PHE A 219 -23.25 -4.24 26.37
CA PHE A 219 -22.85 -3.21 27.32
C PHE A 219 -23.80 -2.02 27.45
N SER A 220 -24.82 -1.89 26.60
CA SER A 220 -25.85 -0.85 26.72
C SER A 220 -26.65 -0.94 28.02
N SER A 221 -26.80 -2.15 28.56
CA SER A 221 -27.52 -2.43 29.81
C SER A 221 -26.59 -2.74 30.99
N SER A 222 -25.30 -2.94 30.73
CA SER A 222 -24.30 -3.20 31.78
C SER A 222 -24.00 -1.95 32.61
N SER A 223 -23.62 -2.16 33.87
CA SER A 223 -23.12 -1.07 34.69
C SER A 223 -21.76 -0.57 34.19
N ARG A 224 -21.51 0.74 34.27
CA ARG A 224 -20.17 1.34 34.00
C ARG A 224 -19.04 0.69 34.80
N LYS A 225 -19.35 0.16 35.98
CA LYS A 225 -18.39 -0.54 36.84
C LYS A 225 -17.92 -1.84 36.18
N GLU A 226 -18.79 -2.55 35.49
CA GLU A 226 -18.43 -3.78 34.76
C GLU A 226 -17.45 -3.51 33.63
N ILE A 227 -17.74 -2.53 32.77
CA ILE A 227 -16.84 -2.10 31.68
C ILE A 227 -15.48 -1.69 32.25
N SER A 228 -15.49 -0.91 33.34
CA SER A 228 -14.25 -0.47 34.00
C SER A 228 -13.45 -1.63 34.56
N CYS A 229 -14.10 -2.62 35.19
CA CYS A 229 -13.43 -3.81 35.69
C CYS A 229 -12.79 -4.63 34.55
N ARG A 230 -13.53 -4.89 33.46
CA ARG A 230 -12.98 -5.60 32.30
C ARG A 230 -11.83 -4.85 31.64
N PHE A 231 -11.96 -3.53 31.51
CA PHE A 231 -10.89 -2.68 30.98
C PHE A 231 -9.62 -2.79 31.82
N ILE A 232 -9.72 -2.75 33.16
CA ILE A 232 -8.56 -2.91 34.04
C ILE A 232 -7.94 -4.30 33.87
N SER A 233 -8.75 -5.35 33.79
CA SER A 233 -8.28 -6.72 33.60
C SER A 233 -7.59 -6.96 32.26
N ASN A 234 -8.06 -6.30 31.19
CA ASN A 234 -7.59 -6.50 29.82
C ASN A 234 -6.75 -5.33 29.28
N LYS A 235 -6.26 -4.45 30.16
CA LYS A 235 -5.61 -3.19 29.78
C LYS A 235 -4.40 -3.40 28.87
N ASP A 236 -3.59 -4.41 29.14
CA ASP A 236 -2.37 -4.68 28.37
C ASP A 236 -2.70 -5.15 26.95
N ALA A 237 -3.70 -6.03 26.80
CA ALA A 237 -4.23 -6.47 25.50
C ALA A 237 -4.80 -5.29 24.69
N ILE A 238 -5.60 -4.44 25.33
CA ILE A 238 -6.19 -3.25 24.69
C ILE A 238 -5.11 -2.25 24.26
N LYS A 239 -4.09 -2.06 25.08
CA LYS A 239 -2.94 -1.21 24.77
C LYS A 239 -2.09 -1.79 23.64
N TRP A 240 -2.01 -3.12 23.55
CA TRP A 240 -1.26 -3.79 22.50
C TRP A 240 -1.89 -3.57 21.12
N VAL A 241 -3.22 -3.42 21.02
CA VAL A 241 -3.87 -2.99 19.77
C VAL A 241 -3.53 -1.52 19.52
N ASP A 242 -2.53 -1.28 18.67
CA ASP A 242 -2.06 0.06 18.33
C ASP A 242 -1.69 0.12 16.85
N PHE A 243 -2.38 1.02 16.14
CA PHE A 243 -2.18 1.35 14.73
C PHE A 243 -1.91 2.85 14.55
N ASP A 244 -1.53 3.57 15.61
CA ASP A 244 -1.23 5.01 15.61
C ASP A 244 -0.24 5.40 14.51
N PHE A 245 0.69 4.50 14.17
CA PHE A 245 1.65 4.69 13.10
C PHE A 245 1.03 4.88 11.70
N CYS A 246 -0.24 4.49 11.49
CA CYS A 246 -0.95 4.67 10.23
C CYS A 246 -1.44 6.10 10.01
N TYR A 247 -1.97 6.74 11.06
CA TYR A 247 -2.61 8.06 10.98
C TYR A 247 -1.80 9.18 11.63
N ASN A 248 -0.83 8.88 12.49
CA ASN A 248 0.16 9.83 13.00
C ASN A 248 1.42 9.82 12.13
N ARG A 249 1.25 9.88 10.80
CA ARG A 249 2.39 10.14 9.90
C ARG A 249 3.05 11.42 10.38
N VAL A 250 4.21 11.28 11.00
CA VAL A 250 5.13 12.41 11.16
C VAL A 250 5.33 12.93 9.74
N ASP A 251 4.80 14.11 9.48
CA ASP A 251 5.12 14.86 8.27
C ASP A 251 6.62 14.75 8.08
N LEU A 252 7.03 14.07 7.00
CA LEU A 252 8.42 13.99 6.54
C LEU A 252 8.93 15.38 6.05
N ASN A 253 8.36 16.46 6.58
CA ASN A 253 8.76 17.84 6.37
C ASN A 253 9.90 18.27 7.30
N SER A 254 10.49 17.36 8.09
CA SER A 254 11.46 17.74 9.13
C SER A 254 12.91 17.84 8.67
N LEU A 255 13.19 17.83 7.36
CA LEU A 255 14.55 18.02 6.82
C LEU A 255 14.54 18.90 5.56
N GLU A 256 13.62 19.85 5.45
CA GLU A 256 13.85 20.98 4.54
C GLU A 256 14.89 21.91 5.19
N GLU A 257 16.18 21.67 4.92
CA GLU A 257 17.11 22.78 4.90
C GLU A 257 16.56 23.80 3.91
N LYS A 258 16.14 24.96 4.44
CA LYS A 258 15.66 26.08 3.63
C LYS A 258 16.83 26.68 2.87
N VAL A 259 17.26 26.00 1.82
CA VAL A 259 18.10 26.60 0.78
C VAL A 259 17.28 27.74 0.17
N ASP A 260 17.83 28.95 0.16
CA ASP A 260 17.11 30.12 -0.32
C ASP A 260 16.73 29.94 -1.79
N LYS A 261 15.56 30.45 -2.18
CA LYS A 261 15.03 30.32 -3.55
C LYS A 261 16.01 30.93 -4.57
N SER A 262 16.66 32.04 -4.18
CA SER A 262 17.67 32.72 -4.98
C SER A 262 18.89 31.83 -5.30
N ASP A 263 19.36 31.06 -4.32
CA ASP A 263 20.48 30.12 -4.47
C ASP A 263 20.12 28.95 -5.39
N ARG A 264 18.89 28.43 -5.29
CA ARG A 264 18.39 27.36 -6.18
C ARG A 264 18.28 27.83 -7.63
N ASP A 265 17.78 29.04 -7.85
CA ASP A 265 17.67 29.64 -9.19
C ASP A 265 19.05 29.84 -9.83
N GLN A 266 20.03 30.30 -9.03
CA GLN A 266 21.41 30.47 -9.48
C GLN A 266 22.06 29.13 -9.82
N PHE A 267 21.93 28.11 -8.96
CA PHE A 267 22.49 26.79 -9.20
C PHE A 267 21.90 26.13 -10.45
N THR A 268 20.57 26.20 -10.60
CA THR A 268 19.84 25.68 -11.77
C THR A 268 20.34 26.33 -13.06
N SER A 269 20.46 27.67 -13.04
CA SER A 269 20.98 28.43 -14.19
C SER A 269 22.44 28.07 -14.53
N GLN A 270 23.28 27.85 -13.51
CA GLN A 270 24.67 27.43 -13.72
C GLN A 270 24.77 26.05 -14.38
N ILE A 271 23.93 25.10 -13.97
CA ILE A 271 23.88 23.78 -14.61
C ILE A 271 23.41 23.92 -16.06
N ILE A 272 22.29 24.58 -16.32
CA ILE A 272 21.77 24.79 -17.68
C ILE A 272 22.85 25.40 -18.60
N ASN A 273 23.51 26.46 -18.14
CA ASN A 273 24.54 27.17 -18.90
C ASN A 273 25.80 26.32 -19.16
N SER A 274 26.14 25.39 -18.27
CA SER A 274 27.34 24.55 -18.38
C SER A 274 27.12 23.21 -19.06
N SER A 275 25.87 22.74 -19.14
CA SER A 275 25.53 21.37 -19.56
C SER A 275 24.76 21.28 -20.88
N SER A 276 24.40 22.41 -21.49
CA SER A 276 23.52 22.50 -22.67
C SER A 276 22.13 21.86 -22.49
N LEU A 277 21.78 21.45 -21.28
CA LEU A 277 20.47 20.91 -20.93
C LEU A 277 19.46 22.04 -20.81
N ASP A 278 18.24 21.80 -21.29
CA ASP A 278 17.12 22.67 -20.96
C ASP A 278 16.50 22.31 -19.59
N ILE A 279 15.56 23.13 -19.13
CA ILE A 279 14.89 22.93 -17.84
C ILE A 279 14.07 21.62 -17.82
N GLU A 280 13.55 21.19 -18.96
CA GLU A 280 12.75 19.97 -19.08
C GLU A 280 13.62 18.72 -18.93
N GLU A 281 14.76 18.67 -19.61
CA GLU A 281 15.77 17.62 -19.50
C GLU A 281 16.36 17.56 -18.09
N LEU A 282 16.59 18.72 -17.47
CA LEU A 282 17.09 18.81 -16.10
C LEU A 282 16.09 18.21 -15.10
N CYS A 283 14.81 18.62 -15.17
CA CYS A 283 13.76 18.10 -14.31
C CYS A 283 13.46 16.63 -14.59
N LYS A 284 13.52 16.19 -15.86
CA LYS A 284 13.42 14.77 -16.22
C LYS A 284 14.52 13.94 -15.56
N THR A 285 15.76 14.43 -15.57
CA THR A 285 16.91 13.75 -14.96
C THR A 285 16.75 13.65 -13.44
N LYS A 286 16.29 14.73 -12.80
CA LYS A 286 15.92 14.74 -11.38
C LYS A 286 14.86 13.67 -11.08
N GLU A 287 13.78 13.61 -11.85
CA GLU A 287 12.74 12.60 -11.65
C GLU A 287 13.26 11.18 -11.89
N ILE A 288 14.12 10.92 -12.89
CA ILE A 288 14.71 9.59 -13.10
C ILE A 288 15.43 9.10 -11.85
N LEU A 289 16.27 9.94 -11.24
CA LEU A 289 17.02 9.58 -10.04
C LEU A 289 16.09 9.34 -8.85
N LEU A 290 15.08 10.20 -8.66
CA LEU A 290 14.11 10.06 -7.57
C LEU A 290 13.23 8.81 -7.74
N THR A 291 12.65 8.61 -8.93
CA THR A 291 11.82 7.43 -9.23
C THR A 291 12.63 6.13 -9.16
N ALA A 292 13.92 6.14 -9.49
CA ALA A 292 14.78 4.97 -9.33
C ALA A 292 14.97 4.59 -7.85
N LEU A 293 15.11 5.56 -6.94
CA LEU A 293 15.14 5.30 -5.49
C LEU A 293 13.80 4.74 -5.01
N ASP A 294 12.69 5.29 -5.49
CA ASP A 294 11.34 4.79 -5.18
C ASP A 294 11.15 3.35 -5.64
N LEU A 295 11.56 3.03 -6.87
CA LEU A 295 11.54 1.67 -7.44
C LEU A 295 12.35 0.68 -6.59
N LEU A 296 13.55 1.05 -6.14
CA LEU A 296 14.36 0.20 -5.27
C LEU A 296 13.62 -0.12 -3.97
N LYS A 297 13.04 0.91 -3.35
CA LYS A 297 12.34 0.76 -2.06
C LYS A 297 11.10 -0.10 -2.21
N THR A 298 10.29 0.09 -3.25
CA THR A 298 9.16 -0.80 -3.57
C THR A 298 9.66 -2.22 -3.77
N GLY A 299 10.76 -2.40 -4.50
CA GLY A 299 11.35 -3.72 -4.73
C GLY A 299 11.78 -4.46 -3.46
N LEU A 300 12.10 -3.76 -2.35
CA LEU A 300 12.63 -4.35 -1.08
C LEU A 300 11.74 -5.43 -0.47
N TYR A 301 10.48 -5.51 -0.89
CA TYR A 301 9.54 -6.51 -0.41
C TYR A 301 10.08 -7.96 -0.55
N ILE A 302 10.91 -8.21 -1.58
CA ILE A 302 11.54 -9.51 -1.84
C ILE A 302 12.41 -9.98 -0.66
N ILE A 303 13.08 -9.04 0.01
CA ILE A 303 13.86 -9.32 1.22
C ILE A 303 12.95 -9.30 2.45
N PHE A 304 11.94 -8.43 2.48
CA PHE A 304 10.99 -8.31 3.59
C PHE A 304 10.27 -9.62 3.91
N ILE A 305 9.76 -10.33 2.90
CA ILE A 305 8.95 -11.55 3.09
C ILE A 305 9.76 -12.67 3.78
N PHE A 306 11.09 -12.71 3.58
CA PHE A 306 11.90 -13.86 3.97
C PHE A 306 13.04 -13.58 4.96
N GLU A 307 13.52 -12.34 5.05
CA GLU A 307 14.68 -11.97 5.88
C GLU A 307 14.55 -10.56 6.48
N ARG A 308 13.66 -10.42 7.47
CA ARG A 308 13.35 -9.15 8.15
C ARG A 308 14.58 -8.36 8.63
N ASN A 309 15.59 -9.03 9.19
CA ASN A 309 16.82 -8.36 9.64
C ASN A 309 17.65 -7.80 8.48
N ALA A 310 17.75 -8.55 7.38
CA ALA A 310 18.46 -8.10 6.18
C ALA A 310 17.71 -6.95 5.49
N PHE A 311 16.37 -6.97 5.55
CA PHE A 311 15.52 -5.88 5.08
C PHE A 311 15.82 -4.56 5.80
N PHE A 312 15.81 -4.54 7.14
CA PHE A 312 16.05 -3.28 7.88
C PHE A 312 17.44 -2.71 7.64
N ALA A 313 18.47 -3.56 7.59
CA ALA A 313 19.83 -3.12 7.28
C ALA A 313 19.92 -2.48 5.88
N PHE A 314 19.28 -3.09 4.88
CA PHE A 314 19.29 -2.56 3.52
C PHE A 314 18.43 -1.30 3.37
N LEU A 315 17.25 -1.26 4.00
CA LEU A 315 16.40 -0.09 4.05
C LEU A 315 17.12 1.12 4.68
N SER A 316 17.86 0.89 5.77
CA SER A 316 18.68 1.94 6.39
C SER A 316 19.72 2.49 5.42
N HIS A 317 20.39 1.63 4.66
CA HIS A 317 21.39 2.05 3.67
C HIS A 317 20.76 2.85 2.53
N VAL A 318 19.61 2.40 2.00
CA VAL A 318 18.86 3.11 0.96
C VAL A 318 18.40 4.49 1.45
N ARG A 319 17.88 4.58 2.69
CA ARG A 319 17.44 5.86 3.28
C ARG A 319 18.58 6.87 3.45
N GLU A 320 19.74 6.42 3.92
CA GLU A 320 20.91 7.29 4.07
C GLU A 320 21.36 7.86 2.72
N MET A 321 21.38 7.05 1.67
CA MET A 321 21.75 7.49 0.33
C MET A 321 20.67 8.37 -0.29
N GLU A 322 19.39 8.02 -0.10
CA GLU A 322 18.25 8.81 -0.55
C GLU A 322 18.30 10.23 0.03
N LEU A 323 18.61 10.37 1.32
CA LEU A 323 18.73 11.67 1.97
C LEU A 323 19.81 12.54 1.29
N LYS A 324 21.01 11.99 1.09
CA LYS A 324 22.11 12.69 0.41
C LYS A 324 21.77 13.07 -1.04
N ILE A 325 21.12 12.16 -1.78
CA ILE A 325 20.73 12.42 -3.17
C ILE A 325 19.64 13.49 -3.22
N LYS A 326 18.66 13.45 -2.32
CA LYS A 326 17.59 14.45 -2.25
C LYS A 326 18.14 15.83 -1.91
N GLU A 327 19.03 15.94 -0.93
CA GLU A 327 19.71 17.19 -0.58
C GLU A 327 20.40 17.83 -1.80
N GLU A 328 21.07 17.02 -2.63
CA GLU A 328 21.70 17.51 -3.85
C GLU A 328 20.68 17.88 -4.94
N LEU A 329 19.64 17.07 -5.13
CA LEU A 329 18.59 17.32 -6.14
C LEU A 329 17.64 18.47 -5.77
N ASP A 330 17.51 18.82 -4.50
CA ASP A 330 16.68 19.94 -4.03
C ASP A 330 17.26 21.31 -4.40
N LYS A 331 18.55 21.35 -4.77
CA LYS A 331 19.20 22.53 -5.35
C LYS A 331 18.66 22.86 -6.74
N ILE A 332 18.06 21.89 -7.43
CA ILE A 332 17.45 22.07 -8.76
C ILE A 332 16.02 22.60 -8.59
N ASN A 333 15.78 23.81 -9.11
CA ASN A 333 14.45 24.39 -9.19
C ASN A 333 13.74 23.96 -10.48
N CYS A 334 12.54 23.40 -10.36
CA CYS A 334 11.67 23.02 -11.47
C CYS A 334 10.48 23.98 -11.68
N ASP A 335 10.41 25.10 -10.95
CA ASP A 335 9.33 26.11 -11.06
C ASP A 335 9.20 26.70 -12.49
N GLY A 336 10.23 26.56 -13.34
CA GLY A 336 10.19 26.96 -14.74
C GLY A 336 9.32 26.05 -15.64
N LEU A 337 8.82 24.93 -15.14
CA LEU A 337 7.89 24.03 -15.82
C LEU A 337 6.46 24.17 -15.27
N PRO A 338 5.43 24.27 -16.13
CA PRO A 338 4.04 24.16 -15.71
C PRO A 338 3.79 22.84 -14.97
N GLU A 339 2.99 22.87 -13.90
CA GLU A 339 2.70 21.70 -13.05
C GLU A 339 2.20 20.51 -13.87
N GLN A 340 1.29 20.74 -14.82
CA GLN A 340 0.76 19.68 -15.70
C GLN A 340 1.86 18.99 -16.51
N LYS A 341 2.78 19.76 -17.10
CA LYS A 341 3.90 19.22 -17.87
C LYS A 341 4.89 18.46 -16.98
N TYR A 342 5.07 18.92 -15.75
CA TYR A 342 5.90 18.23 -14.77
C TYR A 342 5.27 16.90 -14.30
N LEU A 343 3.93 16.83 -14.19
CA LEU A 343 3.21 15.58 -13.94
C LEU A 343 3.37 14.59 -15.11
N GLU A 344 3.25 15.05 -16.36
CA GLU A 344 3.49 14.22 -17.56
C GLU A 344 4.92 13.66 -17.60
N LEU A 345 5.91 14.47 -17.21
CA LEU A 345 7.30 14.01 -17.06
C LEU A 345 7.43 12.88 -16.04
N LYS A 346 6.79 13.00 -14.87
CA LYS A 346 6.82 11.95 -13.84
C LYS A 346 6.22 10.65 -14.34
N ILE A 347 5.09 10.72 -15.04
CA ILE A 347 4.44 9.56 -15.68
C ILE A 347 5.41 8.89 -16.65
N THR A 348 5.99 9.68 -17.56
CA THR A 348 6.95 9.20 -18.57
C THR A 348 8.15 8.51 -17.93
N VAL A 349 8.66 9.04 -16.82
CA VAL A 349 9.79 8.46 -16.09
C VAL A 349 9.41 7.14 -15.40
N ARG A 350 8.21 7.06 -14.83
CA ARG A 350 7.68 5.82 -14.24
C ARG A 350 7.56 4.70 -15.29
N ASP A 351 7.02 5.02 -16.46
CA ASP A 351 6.90 4.09 -17.58
C ASP A 351 8.27 3.62 -18.07
N LEU A 352 9.21 4.57 -18.21
CA LEU A 352 10.59 4.30 -18.62
C LEU A 352 11.30 3.31 -17.66
N LEU A 353 11.07 3.45 -16.35
CA LEU A 353 11.64 2.59 -15.32
C LEU A 353 10.79 1.36 -15.03
N ARG A 354 9.64 1.20 -15.69
CA ARG A 354 8.69 0.09 -15.53
C ARG A 354 8.30 -0.11 -14.06
N THR A 355 7.97 0.98 -13.38
CA THR A 355 7.58 0.94 -11.96
C THR A 355 6.42 -0.01 -11.72
N ASP A 356 5.48 -0.03 -12.65
CA ASP A 356 4.24 -0.79 -12.54
C ASP A 356 4.49 -2.31 -12.62
N GLU A 357 5.54 -2.76 -13.32
CA GLU A 357 5.95 -4.17 -13.32
C GLU A 357 6.44 -4.61 -11.92
N VAL A 358 7.14 -3.74 -11.19
CA VAL A 358 7.61 -4.05 -9.84
C VAL A 358 6.46 -4.01 -8.84
N GLN A 359 5.57 -3.02 -8.96
CA GLN A 359 4.38 -2.89 -8.12
C GLN A 359 3.40 -4.05 -8.30
N SER A 360 3.08 -4.42 -9.54
CA SER A 360 2.15 -5.51 -9.86
C SER A 360 2.67 -6.89 -9.45
N ASN A 361 3.96 -7.01 -9.13
CA ASN A 361 4.56 -8.22 -8.61
C ASN A 361 4.81 -8.15 -7.10
N ASN A 362 4.40 -7.08 -6.42
CA ASN A 362 4.52 -6.94 -4.97
C ASN A 362 3.48 -7.82 -4.27
N LEU A 363 3.93 -8.99 -3.80
CA LEU A 363 3.08 -10.02 -3.20
C LEU A 363 2.77 -9.80 -1.72
N VAL A 364 3.13 -8.66 -1.13
CA VAL A 364 3.03 -8.53 0.33
C VAL A 364 1.58 -8.55 0.81
N GLY A 365 0.65 -7.95 0.07
CA GLY A 365 -0.77 -7.99 0.43
C GLY A 365 -1.28 -9.43 0.43
N GLU A 366 -1.03 -10.15 -0.66
CA GLU A 366 -1.50 -11.51 -0.87
C GLU A 366 -0.85 -12.52 0.09
N CYS A 367 0.42 -12.30 0.46
CA CYS A 367 1.10 -13.13 1.45
C CYS A 367 0.40 -13.12 2.81
N PHE A 368 -0.36 -12.08 3.20
CA PHE A 368 -1.04 -12.02 4.50
C PHE A 368 -2.40 -12.72 4.53
N GLU A 369 -3.01 -12.92 3.36
CA GLU A 369 -4.29 -13.61 3.23
C GLU A 369 -4.08 -15.12 3.23
N ASP A 370 -3.13 -15.57 2.40
CA ASP A 370 -2.84 -16.99 2.19
C ASP A 370 -1.33 -17.25 2.04
N CYS A 371 -0.91 -18.47 2.40
CA CYS A 371 0.42 -18.95 2.04
C CYS A 371 0.52 -19.11 0.52
N LEU A 372 1.26 -18.22 -0.13
CA LEU A 372 1.48 -18.29 -1.57
C LEU A 372 2.33 -19.50 -1.92
N THR A 373 2.05 -20.08 -3.09
CA THR A 373 2.84 -21.19 -3.61
C THR A 373 4.25 -20.73 -3.95
N LYS A 374 5.22 -21.65 -3.81
CA LYS A 374 6.61 -21.44 -4.20
C LYS A 374 6.73 -20.95 -5.64
N GLU A 375 5.90 -21.48 -6.54
CA GLU A 375 5.88 -21.10 -7.95
C GLU A 375 5.50 -19.63 -8.14
N THR A 376 4.40 -19.19 -7.53
CA THR A 376 3.94 -17.79 -7.58
C THR A 376 5.01 -16.84 -7.04
N ILE A 377 5.53 -17.13 -5.84
CA ILE A 377 6.61 -16.34 -5.22
C ILE A 377 7.82 -16.24 -6.14
N THR A 378 8.28 -17.37 -6.65
CA THR A 378 9.49 -17.44 -7.47
C THR A 378 9.31 -16.69 -8.79
N SER A 379 8.12 -16.79 -9.41
CA SER A 379 7.77 -16.10 -10.64
C SER A 379 7.78 -14.59 -10.44
N SER A 380 7.08 -14.08 -9.42
CA SER A 380 7.02 -12.64 -9.12
C SER A 380 8.38 -12.06 -8.75
N MET A 381 9.17 -12.75 -7.90
CA MET A 381 10.53 -12.31 -7.60
C MET A 381 11.41 -12.26 -8.86
N THR A 382 11.26 -13.24 -9.76
CA THR A 382 12.01 -13.27 -11.03
C THR A 382 11.58 -12.14 -11.96
N SER A 383 10.30 -11.79 -11.99
CA SER A 383 9.77 -10.64 -12.74
C SER A 383 10.43 -9.34 -12.25
N VAL A 384 10.36 -9.07 -10.94
CA VAL A 384 10.98 -7.88 -10.35
C VAL A 384 12.48 -7.84 -10.59
N TYR A 385 13.18 -8.97 -10.48
CA TYR A 385 14.61 -9.05 -10.82
C TYR A 385 14.90 -8.58 -12.25
N LYS A 386 14.08 -8.95 -13.23
CA LYS A 386 14.22 -8.50 -14.62
C LYS A 386 13.94 -7.01 -14.76
N SER A 387 12.94 -6.47 -14.08
CA SER A 387 12.63 -5.04 -14.09
C SER A 387 13.77 -4.23 -13.46
N LEU A 388 14.35 -4.70 -12.36
CA LEU A 388 15.53 -4.08 -11.73
C LEU A 388 16.76 -4.07 -12.67
N LEU A 389 17.02 -5.18 -13.36
CA LEU A 389 18.08 -5.24 -14.39
C LEU A 389 17.83 -4.25 -15.53
N SER A 390 16.58 -4.12 -15.97
CA SER A 390 16.19 -3.17 -17.01
C SER A 390 16.40 -1.73 -16.55
N ALA A 391 16.02 -1.41 -15.32
CA ALA A 391 16.28 -0.11 -14.70
C ALA A 391 17.78 0.20 -14.61
N ILE A 392 18.64 -0.78 -14.27
CA ILE A 392 20.10 -0.61 -14.31
C ILE A 392 20.58 -0.21 -15.70
N LEU A 393 20.07 -0.83 -16.76
CA LEU A 393 20.46 -0.50 -18.14
C LEU A 393 20.03 0.93 -18.51
N VAL A 394 18.81 1.32 -18.15
CA VAL A 394 18.31 2.69 -18.34
C VAL A 394 19.23 3.68 -17.61
N LEU A 395 19.46 3.48 -16.32
CA LEU A 395 20.32 4.35 -15.51
C LEU A 395 21.75 4.44 -16.06
N LYS A 396 22.32 3.33 -16.56
CA LYS A 396 23.64 3.33 -17.22
C LYS A 396 23.64 4.15 -18.50
N SER A 397 22.60 4.04 -19.32
CA SER A 397 22.49 4.85 -20.55
C SER A 397 22.41 6.35 -20.24
N PHE A 398 21.59 6.75 -19.26
CA PHE A 398 21.48 8.16 -18.87
C PHE A 398 22.78 8.66 -18.24
N GLY A 399 23.40 7.89 -17.36
CA GLY A 399 24.70 8.24 -16.78
C GLY A 399 25.81 8.43 -17.83
N ALA A 400 25.76 7.68 -18.94
CA ALA A 400 26.69 7.85 -20.06
C ALA A 400 26.37 9.06 -20.95
N THR A 401 25.12 9.50 -21.01
CA THR A 401 24.71 10.69 -21.81
C THR A 401 25.17 12.00 -21.15
N PHE A 402 25.22 12.07 -19.82
CA PHE A 402 25.65 13.27 -19.07
C PHE A 402 27.16 13.37 -18.85
N LEU A 403 27.97 12.84 -19.78
CA LEU A 403 29.43 12.97 -19.79
C LEU A 403 29.83 14.46 -19.85
N GLY A 404 30.02 15.09 -18.69
CA GLY A 404 30.46 16.48 -18.57
C GLY A 404 29.93 17.23 -17.34
N VAL A 405 28.86 16.73 -16.70
CA VAL A 405 28.33 17.31 -15.46
C VAL A 405 28.70 16.40 -14.30
N ASP A 406 29.83 16.67 -13.64
CA ASP A 406 30.36 15.87 -12.52
C ASP A 406 29.32 15.62 -11.42
N PHE A 407 28.42 16.60 -11.22
CA PHE A 407 27.29 16.51 -10.31
C PHE A 407 26.36 15.32 -10.62
N PHE A 408 25.79 15.22 -11.82
CA PHE A 408 24.86 14.13 -12.14
C PHE A 408 25.56 12.78 -12.24
N LYS A 409 26.80 12.76 -12.74
CA LYS A 409 27.59 11.54 -12.84
C LYS A 409 27.72 10.85 -11.47
N LEU A 410 28.07 11.60 -10.42
CA LEU A 410 28.21 11.06 -9.07
C LEU A 410 26.87 10.50 -8.53
N LEU A 411 25.75 11.19 -8.79
CA LEU A 411 24.43 10.74 -8.36
C LEU A 411 24.03 9.42 -9.05
N PHE A 412 24.23 9.31 -10.37
CA PHE A 412 23.97 8.07 -11.11
C PHE A 412 24.86 6.92 -10.63
N GLU A 413 26.16 7.15 -10.39
CA GLU A 413 27.07 6.13 -9.87
C GLU A 413 26.61 5.60 -8.50
N ASN A 414 26.17 6.48 -7.61
CA ASN A 414 25.66 6.09 -6.29
C ASN A 414 24.38 5.26 -6.38
N ILE A 415 23.41 5.68 -7.22
CA ILE A 415 22.16 4.91 -7.40
C ILE A 415 22.44 3.56 -8.07
N LEU A 416 23.28 3.53 -9.11
CA LEU A 416 23.65 2.29 -9.80
C LEU A 416 24.26 1.27 -8.85
N LYS A 417 25.14 1.70 -7.95
CA LYS A 417 25.72 0.83 -6.94
C LYS A 417 24.65 0.21 -6.02
N LEU A 418 23.67 1.00 -5.58
CA LEU A 418 22.55 0.49 -4.79
C LEU A 418 21.73 -0.55 -5.56
N PHE A 419 21.44 -0.28 -6.84
CA PHE A 419 20.72 -1.23 -7.69
C PHE A 419 21.49 -2.53 -7.88
N GLU A 420 22.79 -2.46 -8.14
CA GLU A 420 23.64 -3.65 -8.32
C GLU A 420 23.69 -4.50 -7.03
N ASP A 421 23.87 -3.86 -5.87
CA ASP A 421 23.87 -4.53 -4.57
C ASP A 421 22.51 -5.18 -4.28
N TYR A 422 21.41 -4.44 -4.53
CA TYR A 422 20.06 -4.94 -4.29
C TYR A 422 19.70 -6.10 -5.21
N THR A 423 19.98 -5.95 -6.51
CA THR A 423 19.69 -6.95 -7.54
C THR A 423 20.45 -8.25 -7.28
N LYS A 424 21.68 -8.17 -6.75
CA LYS A 424 22.44 -9.34 -6.32
C LYS A 424 21.77 -10.06 -5.14
N LYS A 425 21.27 -9.33 -4.14
CA LYS A 425 20.52 -9.91 -3.02
C LYS A 425 19.21 -10.55 -3.49
N CYS A 426 18.48 -9.89 -4.40
CA CYS A 426 17.28 -10.43 -5.01
C CYS A 426 17.57 -11.79 -5.69
N ALA A 427 18.63 -11.87 -6.50
CA ALA A 427 19.04 -13.13 -7.12
C ALA A 427 19.39 -14.24 -6.10
N GLN A 428 20.03 -13.87 -4.99
CA GLN A 428 20.33 -14.81 -3.90
C GLN A 428 19.05 -15.34 -3.24
N GLN A 429 18.07 -14.48 -2.98
CA GLN A 429 16.78 -14.89 -2.42
C GLN A 429 16.01 -15.80 -3.37
N ILE A 430 15.95 -15.46 -4.67
CA ILE A 430 15.33 -16.32 -5.69
C ILE A 430 15.97 -17.71 -5.68
N LYS A 431 17.31 -17.78 -5.65
CA LYS A 431 18.03 -19.05 -5.60
C LYS A 431 17.72 -19.85 -4.34
N LYS A 432 17.66 -19.18 -3.18
CA LYS A 432 17.30 -19.78 -1.90
C LYS A 432 15.89 -20.37 -1.94
N VAL A 433 14.88 -19.57 -2.29
CA VAL A 433 13.48 -20.04 -2.37
C VAL A 433 13.33 -21.20 -3.35
N LYS A 434 13.98 -21.14 -4.53
CA LYS A 434 13.98 -22.25 -5.50
C LYS A 434 14.54 -23.56 -4.93
N SER A 435 15.49 -23.49 -4.00
CA SER A 435 16.12 -24.67 -3.40
C SER A 435 15.32 -25.29 -2.25
N LEU A 436 14.37 -24.57 -1.66
CA LEU A 436 13.52 -25.04 -0.58
C LEU A 436 12.36 -25.92 -1.10
N THR A 437 11.81 -26.76 -0.24
CA THR A 437 10.54 -27.46 -0.48
C THR A 437 9.34 -26.51 -0.31
N GLU A 438 8.15 -26.92 -0.79
CA GLU A 438 6.92 -26.13 -0.64
C GLU A 438 6.63 -25.82 0.83
N GLU A 439 6.71 -26.84 1.69
CA GLU A 439 6.46 -26.73 3.13
C GLU A 439 7.47 -25.80 3.82
N GLU A 440 8.74 -25.83 3.43
CA GLU A 440 9.75 -24.91 3.96
C GLU A 440 9.48 -23.46 3.55
N VAL A 441 8.97 -23.22 2.34
CA VAL A 441 8.59 -21.87 1.88
C VAL A 441 7.36 -21.36 2.64
N GLN A 442 6.35 -22.21 2.86
CA GLN A 442 5.19 -21.89 3.68
C GLN A 442 5.61 -21.56 5.13
N ASN A 443 6.45 -22.39 5.73
CA ASN A 443 6.97 -22.14 7.07
C ASN A 443 7.76 -20.83 7.14
N LEU A 444 8.50 -20.46 6.09
CA LEU A 444 9.22 -19.19 6.05
C LEU A 444 8.26 -17.99 6.02
N GLN A 445 7.20 -18.05 5.21
CA GLN A 445 6.15 -17.03 5.17
C GLN A 445 5.49 -16.87 6.55
N MET A 446 5.08 -17.99 7.16
CA MET A 446 4.45 -18.01 8.49
C MET A 446 5.38 -17.55 9.62
N SER A 447 6.68 -17.82 9.50
CA SER A 447 7.66 -17.37 10.51
C SER A 447 7.85 -15.86 10.51
N THR A 448 7.63 -15.20 9.37
CA THR A 448 7.71 -13.74 9.26
C THR A 448 6.43 -13.07 9.73
N MET A 449 5.28 -13.77 9.68
CA MET A 449 3.99 -13.33 10.24
C MET A 449 3.94 -13.31 11.77
N LYS A 450 4.84 -14.05 12.43
CA LYS A 450 5.03 -14.08 13.88
C LYS A 450 6.12 -13.10 14.30
#